data_AF-A0A183ENQ4-F1
#
_entry.id   AF-A0A183ENQ4-F1
#
_cell.length_a   1.000
_cell.length_b   1.000
_cell.length_c   1.000
_cell.angle_alpha   90.00
_cell.angle_beta   90.00
_cell.angle_gamma   90.00
#
_symmetry.space_group_name_H-M   'P 1'
#
loop_
_entity.id
_entity.type
_entity.pdbx_description
1 polymer ?
#
loop_
_entity_poly.entity_id
_entity_poly.type
_entity_poly.pdbx_seq_one_letter_code
_entity_poly.pdbx_strand_id
1 'polypeptide(L)'
;MSDPGTLACAWIHGKVDIRDSKTGDVILKHSVTGPIANAFVSTDHQLVIVSTDGKGLWILLLHGFVIDEGVTGIDNGQSLLHELGIKKHNLLTELQNYEQCQDGGVVDEIGANEKKIPVGFMLQIR
;
A
#
# COMPACT_ATOMS: atom_id res chain seq x y z
N MET A 1 -6.69 1.89 -27.54
CA MET A 1 -5.27 1.76 -27.13
C MET A 1 -5.23 1.72 -25.61
N SER A 2 -4.89 0.56 -25.04
CA SER A 2 -4.65 0.39 -23.60
C SER A 2 -3.49 1.30 -23.15
N ASP A 3 -3.65 1.98 -22.01
CA ASP A 3 -2.58 2.80 -21.43
C ASP A 3 -1.46 1.89 -20.90
N PRO A 4 -0.25 1.91 -21.50
CA PRO A 4 0.87 1.08 -21.06
C PRO A 4 1.37 1.44 -19.67
N GLY A 5 0.91 2.56 -19.09
CA GLY A 5 1.27 3.00 -17.74
C GLY A 5 0.57 2.25 -16.60
N THR A 6 -0.39 1.36 -16.88
CA THR A 6 -1.24 0.76 -15.84
C THR A 6 -1.20 -0.76 -15.80
N LEU A 7 -1.31 -1.31 -14.59
CA LEU A 7 -1.39 -2.74 -14.30
C LEU A 7 -2.69 -3.05 -13.58
N ALA A 8 -3.48 -4.00 -14.11
CA ALA A 8 -4.65 -4.52 -13.41
C ALA A 8 -4.26 -5.76 -12.58
N CYS A 9 -4.60 -5.76 -11.29
CA CYS A 9 -4.38 -6.85 -10.36
C CYS A 9 -5.73 -7.36 -9.83
N ALA A 10 -6.02 -8.64 -10.05
CA ALA A 10 -7.19 -9.30 -9.51
C ALA A 10 -6.78 -10.25 -8.39
N TRP A 11 -7.34 -10.04 -7.20
CA TRP A 11 -7.04 -10.83 -6.01
C TRP A 11 -8.07 -11.93 -5.82
N ILE A 12 -7.62 -13.10 -5.35
CA ILE A 12 -8.47 -14.30 -5.19
C ILE A 12 -9.74 -14.08 -4.35
N HIS A 13 -9.78 -13.04 -3.50
CA HIS A 13 -10.90 -12.74 -2.60
C HIS A 13 -11.87 -11.67 -3.15
N GLY A 14 -11.78 -11.33 -4.44
CA GLY A 14 -12.73 -10.39 -5.07
C GLY A 14 -12.23 -8.96 -5.19
N LYS A 15 -11.10 -8.61 -4.57
CA LYS A 15 -10.51 -7.27 -4.73
C LYS A 15 -9.89 -7.12 -6.12
N VAL A 16 -10.05 -5.96 -6.74
CA VAL A 16 -9.43 -5.59 -8.02
C VAL A 16 -8.76 -4.23 -7.88
N ASP A 17 -7.46 -4.16 -8.11
CA ASP A 17 -6.68 -2.91 -8.09
C ASP A 17 -6.20 -2.56 -9.51
N ILE A 18 -6.33 -1.31 -9.91
CA ILE A 18 -5.56 -0.74 -11.01
C ILE A 18 -4.40 0.03 -10.40
N ARG A 19 -3.19 -0.28 -10.86
CA ARG A 19 -1.94 0.26 -10.30
C ARG A 19 -1.13 0.98 -11.34
N ASP A 20 -0.33 1.94 -10.88
CA ASP A 20 0.73 2.51 -11.69
C ASP A 20 1.80 1.44 -11.92
N SER A 21 2.15 1.21 -13.19
CA SER A 21 3.12 0.18 -13.59
C SER A 21 4.55 0.47 -13.13
N LYS A 22 4.88 1.73 -12.81
CA LYS A 22 6.22 2.19 -12.40
C LYS A 22 6.36 2.25 -10.89
N THR A 23 5.38 2.82 -10.18
CA THR A 23 5.46 2.97 -8.71
C THR A 23 4.81 1.81 -7.96
N GLY A 24 3.86 1.11 -8.59
CA GLY A 24 3.06 0.06 -7.95
C GLY A 24 1.92 0.59 -7.08
N ASP A 25 1.74 1.91 -7.01
CA ASP A 25 0.68 2.57 -6.24
C ASP A 25 -0.69 2.24 -6.80
N VAL A 26 -1.69 2.14 -5.92
CA VAL A 26 -3.08 1.86 -6.31
C VAL A 26 -3.74 3.15 -6.79
N ILE A 27 -4.13 3.18 -8.06
CA ILE A 27 -4.84 4.27 -8.71
C ILE A 27 -6.35 4.12 -8.51
N LEU A 28 -6.87 2.90 -8.70
CA LEU A 28 -8.29 2.58 -8.55
C LEU A 28 -8.45 1.26 -7.80
N LYS A 29 -9.44 1.21 -6.91
CA LYS A 29 -9.80 0.00 -6.17
C LYS A 29 -11.27 -0.32 -6.42
N HIS A 30 -11.54 -1.56 -6.78
CA HIS A 30 -12.87 -2.11 -6.90
C HIS A 30 -12.96 -3.43 -6.12
N SER A 31 -14.16 -3.84 -5.74
CA SER A 31 -14.40 -5.10 -5.05
C SER A 31 -15.59 -5.81 -5.69
N VAL A 32 -15.35 -7.03 -6.13
CA VAL A 32 -16.33 -7.95 -6.69
C VAL A 32 -16.72 -8.94 -5.60
N THR A 33 -17.96 -9.39 -5.61
CA THR A 33 -18.44 -10.42 -4.68
C THR A 33 -17.87 -11.78 -5.07
N GLY A 34 -17.27 -12.46 -4.09
CA GLY A 34 -16.80 -13.83 -4.25
C GLY A 34 -15.39 -13.97 -4.88
N PRO A 35 -14.90 -15.22 -4.97
CA PRO A 35 -13.56 -15.48 -5.47
C PRO A 35 -13.41 -15.23 -6.98
N ILE A 36 -12.29 -14.63 -7.37
CA ILE A 36 -11.99 -14.40 -8.79
C ILE A 36 -11.38 -15.66 -9.40
N ALA A 37 -12.00 -16.17 -10.46
CA ALA A 37 -11.49 -17.26 -11.28
C ALA A 37 -10.55 -16.80 -12.38
N ASN A 38 -10.86 -15.68 -13.04
CA ASN A 38 -10.07 -15.19 -14.18
C ASN A 38 -10.20 -13.68 -14.36
N ALA A 39 -9.17 -13.07 -14.96
CA ALA A 39 -9.13 -11.67 -15.36
C ALA A 39 -8.43 -11.56 -16.71
N PHE A 40 -9.07 -10.91 -17.68
CA PHE A 40 -8.49 -10.71 -19.01
C PHE A 40 -8.96 -9.40 -19.63
N VAL A 41 -8.21 -8.94 -20.63
CA VAL A 41 -8.57 -7.74 -21.41
C VAL A 41 -9.32 -8.19 -22.67
N SER A 42 -10.52 -7.67 -22.88
CA SER A 42 -11.30 -7.95 -24.09
C SER A 42 -10.72 -7.24 -25.32
N THR A 43 -11.17 -7.63 -26.51
CA THR A 43 -10.80 -6.97 -27.78
C THR A 43 -11.14 -5.47 -27.78
N ASP A 44 -12.16 -5.07 -27.02
CA ASP A 44 -12.59 -3.68 -26.86
C ASP A 44 -11.81 -2.95 -25.74
N HIS A 45 -10.65 -3.48 -25.32
CA HIS A 45 -9.79 -2.96 -24.26
C HIS A 45 -10.46 -2.83 -22.88
N GLN A 46 -11.43 -3.68 -22.58
CA GLN A 46 -12.14 -3.67 -21.30
C GLN A 46 -11.56 -4.75 -20.38
N LEU A 47 -11.41 -4.44 -19.09
CA LEU A 47 -10.98 -5.43 -18.12
C LEU A 47 -12.20 -6.26 -17.71
N VAL A 48 -12.15 -7.56 -17.98
CA VAL A 48 -13.22 -8.49 -17.65
C VAL A 48 -12.78 -9.36 -16.48
N ILE A 49 -13.60 -9.41 -15.44
CA ILE A 49 -13.38 -10.20 -14.22
C ILE A 49 -14.46 -11.27 -14.13
N VAL A 50 -14.03 -12.52 -13.95
CA VAL A 50 -14.91 -13.69 -13.82
C VAL A 50 -14.85 -14.19 -12.39
N SER A 51 -15.99 -14.17 -11.69
CA SER A 51 -16.14 -14.73 -10.33
C SER A 51 -16.64 -16.17 -10.37
N THR A 52 -16.27 -16.97 -9.37
CA THR A 52 -16.70 -18.38 -9.23
C THR A 52 -18.09 -18.54 -8.61
N ASP A 53 -18.66 -17.47 -8.04
CA ASP A 53 -19.87 -17.53 -7.22
C ASP A 53 -21.20 -17.63 -8.01
N GLY A 54 -21.12 -17.84 -9.33
CA GLY A 54 -22.29 -18.03 -10.20
C GLY A 54 -23.08 -16.75 -10.47
N LYS A 55 -22.65 -15.59 -9.94
CA LYS A 55 -23.26 -14.28 -10.17
C LYS A 55 -22.31 -13.36 -10.93
N GLY A 56 -22.32 -13.55 -12.25
CA GLY A 56 -22.04 -12.48 -13.19
C GLY A 56 -20.57 -12.31 -13.58
N LEU A 57 -20.36 -12.38 -14.89
CA LEU A 57 -19.30 -11.68 -15.59
C LEU A 57 -19.32 -10.20 -15.20
N TRP A 58 -18.28 -9.70 -14.52
CA TRP A 58 -18.16 -8.27 -14.21
C TRP A 58 -17.25 -7.63 -15.25
N ILE A 59 -17.81 -6.71 -16.05
CA ILE A 59 -17.08 -5.97 -17.07
C ILE A 59 -16.71 -4.61 -16.49
N LEU A 60 -15.43 -4.39 -16.23
CA LEU A 60 -14.88 -3.08 -15.91
C LEU A 60 -14.48 -2.41 -17.23
N LEU A 61 -15.32 -1.47 -17.69
CA LEU A 61 -15.06 -0.62 -18.84
C LEU A 61 -13.90 0.33 -18.54
N LEU A 62 -12.66 -0.06 -18.88
CA LEU A 62 -11.51 0.84 -18.94
C LEU A 62 -11.48 1.58 -20.28
N HIS A 63 -12.60 2.21 -20.67
CA HIS A 63 -12.56 3.20 -21.75
C HIS A 63 -12.00 4.48 -21.16
N GLY A 64 -10.81 4.88 -21.63
CA GLY A 64 -10.21 6.20 -21.47
C GLY A 64 -10.79 7.06 -20.35
N PHE A 65 -10.24 6.87 -19.15
CA PHE A 65 -10.11 7.87 -18.09
C PHE A 65 -11.05 9.08 -18.21
N VAL A 66 -12.30 8.93 -17.75
CA VAL A 66 -12.98 10.03 -17.09
C VAL A 66 -12.90 9.69 -15.61
N ILE A 67 -11.90 10.26 -14.93
CA ILE A 67 -12.02 10.46 -13.49
C ILE A 67 -13.27 11.32 -13.33
N ASP A 68 -14.40 10.69 -13.01
CA ASP A 68 -15.47 11.43 -12.36
C ASP A 68 -14.89 11.85 -10.99
N GLU A 69 -14.63 13.14 -10.85
CA GLU A 69 -14.02 13.76 -9.66
C GLU A 69 -14.81 13.48 -8.37
N GLY A 70 -15.97 12.82 -8.46
CA GLY A 70 -16.86 12.48 -7.37
C GLY A 70 -16.59 11.17 -6.60
N VAL A 71 -15.78 10.22 -7.10
CA VAL A 71 -15.77 8.85 -6.49
C VAL A 71 -14.45 8.41 -5.83
N THR A 72 -13.33 9.11 -6.02
CA THR A 72 -12.03 8.68 -5.43
C THR A 72 -11.26 9.76 -4.67
N GLY A 73 -11.82 10.96 -4.47
CA GLY A 73 -11.07 12.10 -3.93
C GLY A 73 -10.96 12.21 -2.40
N ILE A 74 -11.88 11.63 -1.64
CA ILE A 74 -12.04 12.01 -0.22
C ILE A 74 -11.18 11.16 0.73
N ASP A 75 -10.91 9.90 0.41
CA ASP A 75 -10.19 8.98 1.33
C ASP A 75 -8.65 9.04 1.17
N ASN A 76 -8.16 9.22 -0.06
CA ASN A 76 -6.73 9.18 -0.36
C ASN A 76 -5.95 10.30 0.34
N GLY A 77 -6.51 11.51 0.41
CA GLY A 77 -5.84 12.66 1.03
C GLY A 77 -5.68 12.50 2.55
N GLN A 78 -6.72 11.99 3.24
CA GLN A 78 -6.68 11.79 4.69
C GLN A 78 -5.81 10.60 5.07
N SER A 79 -5.88 9.50 4.30
CA SER A 79 -4.99 8.35 4.49
C SER A 79 -3.53 8.73 4.29
N LEU A 80 -3.20 9.49 3.23
CA LEU A 80 -1.85 9.98 2.97
C LEU A 80 -1.37 10.91 4.09
N LEU A 81 -2.22 11.86 4.52
CA LEU A 81 -1.87 12.79 5.60
C LEU A 81 -1.58 12.05 6.90
N HIS A 82 -2.37 11.03 7.22
CA HIS A 82 -2.16 10.17 8.38
C HIS A 82 -0.84 9.38 8.27
N GLU A 83 -0.56 8.78 7.12
CA GLU A 83 0.70 8.05 6.88
C GLU A 83 1.92 8.97 7.02
N LEU A 84 1.86 10.18 6.46
CA LEU A 84 2.90 11.20 6.62
C LEU A 84 3.03 11.64 8.07
N GLY A 85 1.92 11.75 8.80
CA GLY A 85 1.91 12.03 10.24
C GLY A 85 2.65 10.97 11.04
N ILE A 86 2.39 9.69 10.76
CA ILE A 86 3.10 8.57 11.38
C ILE A 86 4.58 8.59 11.04
N LYS A 87 4.94 8.77 9.75
CA LYS A 87 6.34 8.88 9.31
C LYS A 87 7.07 10.02 10.02
N LYS A 88 6.44 11.19 10.14
CA LYS A 88 7.00 12.33 10.88
C LYS A 88 7.24 11.97 12.34
N HIS A 89 6.27 11.34 13.00
CA HIS A 89 6.41 10.94 14.40
C HIS A 89 7.56 9.94 14.59
N ASN A 90 7.65 8.92 13.74
CA ASN A 90 8.73 7.93 13.79
C ASN A 90 10.11 8.58 13.64
N LEU A 91 10.27 9.52 12.69
CA LEU A 91 11.52 10.24 12.49
C LEU A 91 11.90 11.11 13.71
N LEU A 92 10.92 11.79 14.32
CA LEU A 92 11.18 12.59 15.52
C LEU A 92 11.59 11.71 16.70
N THR A 93 10.96 10.55 16.86
CA THR A 93 11.34 9.57 17.88
C THR A 93 12.74 9.00 17.62
N GLU A 94 13.07 8.70 16.37
CA GLU A 94 14.40 8.22 16.00
C GLU A 94 15.48 9.26 16.29
N LEU A 95 15.25 10.53 15.94
CA LEU A 95 16.15 11.64 16.27
C LEU A 95 16.32 11.81 17.78
N GLN A 96 15.23 11.78 18.54
CA GLN A 96 15.28 11.85 20.00
C GLN A 96 16.12 10.69 20.58
N ASN A 97 16.01 9.48 20.01
CA ASN A 97 16.84 8.35 20.42
C ASN A 97 18.32 8.60 20.11
N TYR A 98 18.66 9.17 18.95
CA TYR A 98 20.05 9.52 18.62
C TYR A 98 20.62 10.61 19.54
N GLU A 99 19.85 11.65 19.84
CA GLU A 99 20.26 12.74 20.74
C GLU A 99 20.53 12.21 22.17
N GLN A 100 19.64 11.38 22.71
CA GLN A 100 19.83 10.74 24.02
C GLN A 100 21.05 9.81 24.07
N CYS A 101 21.38 9.17 22.94
CA CYS A 101 22.59 8.34 22.83
C CYS A 101 23.86 9.19 22.71
N GLN A 102 23.79 10.40 22.14
CA GLN A 102 24.92 11.30 21.92
C GLN A 102 25.35 12.05 23.19
N ASP A 103 24.40 12.42 24.05
CA ASP A 103 24.64 13.11 25.33
C ASP A 103 25.23 12.22 26.44
N GLY A 104 25.61 10.97 26.11
CA GLY A 104 26.59 10.17 26.84
C GLY A 104 26.58 10.30 28.38
N GLY A 105 25.57 9.76 29.06
CA GLY A 105 25.74 9.33 30.46
C GLY A 105 25.12 10.18 31.58
N VAL A 106 24.03 10.92 31.37
CA VAL A 106 23.29 11.53 32.49
C VAL A 106 21.78 11.31 32.38
N VAL A 107 21.32 10.07 32.51
CA VAL A 107 20.10 9.75 33.28
C VAL A 107 20.29 8.34 33.86
N ASP A 108 20.74 8.29 35.11
CA ASP A 108 20.86 7.07 35.91
C ASP A 108 19.50 6.57 36.43
N GLU A 109 18.39 6.97 35.81
CA GLU A 109 17.02 6.73 36.32
C GLU A 109 15.96 6.41 35.25
N ILE A 110 16.33 5.81 34.12
CA ILE A 110 15.34 5.13 33.27
C ILE A 110 15.54 3.62 33.42
N GLY A 111 14.84 3.08 34.42
CA GLY A 111 14.46 1.67 34.59
C GLY A 111 15.53 0.62 34.33
N ALA A 112 15.90 -0.13 35.37
CA ALA A 112 16.76 -1.31 35.35
C ALA A 112 16.28 -2.50 34.46
N ASN A 113 15.48 -2.25 33.42
CA ASN A 113 14.85 -3.24 32.54
C ASN A 113 15.09 -3.00 31.03
N GLU A 114 15.82 -1.97 30.63
CA GLU A 114 16.16 -1.76 29.21
C GLU A 114 17.34 -2.64 28.78
N LYS A 115 17.06 -3.60 27.89
CA LYS A 115 18.08 -4.47 27.29
C LYS A 115 18.92 -3.67 26.29
N LYS A 116 20.13 -3.28 26.67
CA LYS A 116 21.10 -2.60 25.80
C LYS A 116 21.95 -3.61 25.03
N ILE A 117 22.11 -3.40 23.72
CA ILE A 117 23.01 -4.19 22.87
C ILE A 117 24.31 -3.39 22.69
N PRO A 118 25.50 -4.00 22.86
CA PRO A 118 26.76 -3.31 22.61
C PRO A 118 26.88 -2.82 21.17
N VAL A 119 27.45 -1.62 21.00
CA VAL A 119 27.86 -1.13 19.68
C VAL A 119 28.92 -2.10 19.11
N GLY A 120 28.76 -2.50 17.84
CA GLY A 120 29.66 -3.46 17.19
C GLY A 120 29.22 -4.93 17.29
N PHE A 121 28.01 -5.21 17.79
CA PHE A 121 27.42 -6.53 17.65
C PHE A 121 27.30 -6.94 16.16
N MET A 122 27.90 -8.07 15.79
CA MET A 122 27.83 -8.64 14.44
C MET A 122 27.09 -9.98 14.47
N LEU A 123 26.03 -10.09 13.67
CA LEU A 123 25.33 -11.36 13.47
C LEU A 123 26.06 -12.20 12.41
N GLN A 124 26.62 -13.35 12.80
CA GLN A 124 27.13 -14.32 11.84
C GLN A 124 26.03 -15.31 11.46
N ILE A 125 25.64 -15.29 10.18
CA ILE A 125 24.72 -16.26 9.60
C ILE A 125 25.58 -17.36 8.97
N ARG A 126 25.39 -18.61 9.41
CA ARG A 126 26.01 -19.81 8.82
C ARG A 126 25.18 -20.34 7.66
#